data_AF-A0A529I182-F1
#
_entry.id   AF-A0A529I182-F1
#
_cell.length_a   1.000
_cell.length_b   1.000
_cell.length_c   1.000
_cell.angle_alpha   90.00
_cell.angle_beta   90.00
_cell.angle_gamma   90.00
#
_symmetry.space_group_name_H-M   'P 1'
#
loop_
_entity.id
_entity.type
_entity.pdbx_description
1 polymer ?
#
loop_
_entity_poly.entity_id
_entity_poly.type
_entity_poly.pdbx_seq_one_letter_code
_entity_poly.pdbx_strand_id
1 'polypeptide(L)' 'MDIAALKRDLDGLKIDDHPAIVQQKSRDFYWYSPVLKQQLDHVTGDLIVTPKTEDEVIRLLAA' A
#
# COMPACT_ATOMS: atom_id res chain seq x y z
N MET A 1 2.63 10.41 10.04
CA MET A 1 3.33 9.11 10.07
C MET A 1 4.60 9.26 9.25
N ASP A 2 5.73 8.73 9.70
CA ASP A 2 7.01 8.89 8.99
C ASP A 2 7.22 7.75 8.00
N ILE A 3 6.79 7.95 6.76
CA ILE A 3 6.94 6.96 5.68
C ILE A 3 8.41 6.76 5.31
N ALA A 4 9.26 7.78 5.50
CA ALA A 4 10.69 7.66 5.21
C ALA A 4 11.41 6.80 6.26
N ALA A 5 11.00 6.87 7.53
CA ALA A 5 11.44 5.91 8.55
C ALA A 5 11.00 4.49 8.22
N LEU A 6 9.72 4.28 7.93
CA LEU A 6 9.18 2.96 7.59
C LEU A 6 9.92 2.33 6.39
N LYS A 7 10.18 3.10 5.32
CA LYS A 7 10.93 2.61 4.16
C LYS A 7 12.35 2.14 4.51
N ARG A 8 12.99 2.75 5.52
CA ARG A 8 14.31 2.30 6.01
C ARG A 8 14.20 1.00 6.80
N ASP A 9 13.19 0.85 7.64
CA ASP A 9 13.00 -0.35 8.45
C ASP A 9 12.65 -1.58 7.58
N LEU A 10 12.00 -1.33 6.45
CA LEU A 10 11.62 -2.34 5.45
C LEU A 10 12.66 -2.56 4.35
N ASP A 11 13.89 -2.07 4.51
CA ASP A 11 14.96 -2.24 3.52
C ASP A 11 15.16 -3.73 3.15
N GLY A 12 15.37 -3.98 1.86
CA GLY A 12 15.44 -5.32 1.28
C GLY A 12 14.11 -5.96 0.89
N LEU A 13 12.96 -5.42 1.33
CA LEU A 13 11.65 -5.84 0.83
C LEU A 13 11.30 -5.15 -0.49
N LYS A 14 10.47 -5.80 -1.31
CA LYS A 14 9.97 -5.18 -2.54
C LYS A 14 8.95 -4.10 -2.17
N ILE A 15 9.31 -2.84 -2.43
CA ILE A 15 8.52 -1.66 -2.14
C ILE A 15 8.22 -0.89 -3.44
N ASP A 16 7.00 -0.39 -3.59
CA ASP A 16 6.58 0.51 -4.67
C ASP A 16 5.87 1.73 -4.08
N ASP A 17 6.44 2.91 -4.30
CA ASP A 17 5.90 4.23 -3.92
C ASP A 17 5.55 5.09 -5.14
N HIS A 18 5.55 4.51 -6.35
CA HIS A 18 5.20 5.27 -7.54
C HIS A 18 3.71 5.64 -7.49
N PRO A 19 3.33 6.93 -7.57
CA PRO A 19 1.95 7.36 -7.30
C PRO A 19 0.88 6.63 -8.11
N ALA A 20 1.15 6.36 -9.40
CA ALA A 20 0.21 5.64 -10.25
C ALA A 20 0.02 4.16 -9.84
N ILE A 21 1.08 3.49 -9.39
CA ILE A 21 1.01 2.07 -8.98
C ILE A 21 0.32 1.96 -7.63
N VAL A 22 0.68 2.83 -6.68
CA VAL A 22 0.05 2.89 -5.37
C VAL A 22 -1.43 3.16 -5.52
N GLN A 23 -1.82 4.15 -6.33
CA GLN A 23 -3.23 4.46 -6.57
C GLN A 23 -3.99 3.29 -7.20
N GLN A 24 -3.38 2.61 -8.18
CA GLN A 24 -4.00 1.45 -8.84
C GLN A 24 -4.18 0.28 -7.87
N LYS A 25 -3.19 0.00 -7.02
CA LYS A 25 -3.22 -1.13 -6.07
C LYS A 25 -3.99 -0.84 -4.77
N SER A 26 -4.34 0.43 -4.52
CA SER A 26 -5.18 0.84 -3.40
C SER A 26 -6.69 0.71 -3.68
N ARG A 27 -7.06 0.32 -4.91
CA ARG A 27 -8.45 0.25 -5.37
C ARG A 27 -8.83 -1.18 -5.73
N ASP A 28 -9.97 -1.63 -5.24
CA ASP A 28 -10.67 -2.82 -5.69
C ASP A 28 -11.81 -2.43 -6.66
N PHE A 29 -12.82 -3.28 -6.85
CA PHE A 29 -13.96 -2.98 -7.73
C PHE A 29 -15.06 -2.10 -7.07
N TYR A 30 -14.74 -1.28 -6.06
CA TYR A 30 -15.71 -0.46 -5.33
C TYR A 30 -16.62 0.41 -6.21
N TRP A 31 -16.15 0.83 -7.39
CA TRP A 31 -16.91 1.68 -8.32
C TRP A 31 -18.18 1.02 -8.89
N TYR A 32 -18.39 -0.28 -8.66
CA TYR A 32 -19.68 -0.95 -8.95
C TYR A 32 -20.84 -0.32 -8.18
N SER A 33 -20.57 0.28 -7.02
CA SER A 33 -21.53 1.14 -6.31
C SER A 33 -21.25 2.61 -6.62
N PRO A 34 -22.20 3.36 -7.20
CA PRO A 34 -22.04 4.80 -7.43
C PRO A 34 -21.77 5.59 -6.15
N VAL A 35 -22.35 5.14 -5.03
CA VAL A 35 -22.13 5.75 -3.70
C VAL A 35 -20.68 5.53 -3.26
N LEU A 36 -20.18 4.30 -3.34
CA LEU A 36 -18.79 4.01 -2.97
C LEU A 36 -17.81 4.69 -3.92
N LYS A 37 -18.14 4.79 -5.21
CA LYS A 37 -17.31 5.55 -6.16
C LYS A 37 -17.07 6.96 -5.66
N GLN A 38 -18.14 7.68 -5.30
CA GLN A 38 -18.05 9.06 -4.81
C GLN A 38 -17.30 9.15 -3.48
N GLN A 39 -17.53 8.19 -2.58
CA GLN A 39 -16.92 8.21 -1.24
C GLN A 39 -15.43 7.86 -1.24
N LEU A 40 -14.98 6.95 -2.11
CA LEU A 40 -13.64 6.37 -2.04
C LEU A 40 -12.67 6.85 -3.14
N ASP A 41 -13.11 7.72 -4.07
CA ASP A 41 -12.28 8.18 -5.20
C ASP A 41 -10.95 8.80 -4.77
N HIS A 42 -10.92 9.45 -3.60
CA HIS A 42 -9.75 10.10 -3.03
C HIS A 42 -8.85 9.19 -2.19
N VAL A 43 -9.26 7.94 -1.95
CA VAL A 43 -8.51 7.01 -1.10
C VAL A 43 -7.35 6.40 -1.88
N THR A 44 -6.16 6.50 -1.30
CA THR A 44 -4.93 5.86 -1.76
C THR A 44 -4.04 5.57 -0.56
N GLY A 45 -3.27 4.48 -0.63
CA GLY A 45 -2.17 4.25 0.31
C GLY A 45 -0.98 5.16 0.01
N ASP A 46 0.02 5.11 0.89
CA ASP A 46 1.32 5.77 0.71
C ASP A 46 2.36 4.84 0.05
N LEU A 47 2.19 3.52 0.21
CA LEU A 47 3.19 2.52 -0.14
C LEU A 47 2.56 1.17 -0.45
N ILE A 48 3.15 0.41 -1.37
CA ILE A 48 2.87 -1.00 -1.57
C ILE A 48 4.10 -1.82 -1.20
N VAL A 49 3.93 -2.84 -0.37
CA VAL A 49 4.98 -3.81 -0.03
C VAL A 49 4.56 -5.19 -0.53
N THR A 50 5.47 -5.92 -1.17
CA THR A 50 5.21 -7.26 -1.71
C THR A 50 6.18 -8.28 -1.07
N PRO A 51 5.87 -8.78 0.13
CA PRO A 51 6.66 -9.83 0.78
C PRO A 51 6.58 -11.14 -0.02
N LYS A 52 7.64 -11.94 0.03
CA LYS A 52 7.78 -13.22 -0.67
C LYS A 52 7.65 -14.43 0.26
N THR A 53 7.83 -14.22 1.56
CA THR A 53 7.77 -15.26 2.59
C THR A 53 6.97 -14.78 3.79
N GLU A 54 6.54 -15.72 4.63
CA GLU A 54 5.85 -15.41 5.88
C GLU A 54 6.75 -14.61 6.84
N ASP A 55 8.04 -14.94 6.93
CA ASP A 55 9.01 -14.19 7.74
C ASP A 55 9.10 -12.71 7.30
N GLU A 56 9.03 -12.43 5.99
CA GLU A 56 8.98 -11.05 5.49
C GLU A 56 7.66 -10.35 5.85
N VAL A 57 6.53 -11.05 5.88
CA VAL A 57 5.24 -10.51 6.37
C VAL A 57 5.33 -10.16 7.86
N ILE A 58 5.87 -11.06 8.67
CA ILE A 58 6.05 -10.84 10.11
C ILE A 58 6.95 -9.63 10.35
N ARG A 59 8.09 -9.53 9.65
CA ARG A 59 8.99 -8.37 9.71
C ARG A 59 8.27 -7.08 9.33
N LEU A 60 7.47 -7.10 8.24
CA LEU A 60 6.71 -5.95 7.78
C LEU A 60 5.70 -5.45 8.83
N LEU A 61 4.99 -6.35 9.48
CA LEU A 61 3.97 -6.00 10.49
C LEU A 61 4.57 -5.53 11.83
N ALA A 62 5.85 -5.83 12.09
CA ALA A 62 6.54 -5.46 13.31
C ALA A 62 7.28 -4.10 13.24
N ALA A 63 7.43 -3.53 12.04
CA ALA A 63 8.03 -2.22 11.79
C ALA A 63 7.05 -1.08 12.12
#